data_AF-A0A9J7DB81-F1
#
_entry.id   AF-A0A9J7DB81-F1
#
_cell.length_a   1.000
_cell.length_b   1.000
_cell.length_c   1.000
_cell.angle_alpha   90.00
_cell.angle_beta   90.00
_cell.angle_gamma   90.00
#
_symmetry.space_group_name_H-M   'P 1'
#
loop_
_entity.id
_entity.type
_entity.pdbx_description
1 polymer ?
#
loop_
_entity_poly.entity_id
_entity_poly.type
_entity_poly.pdbx_seq_one_letter_code
_entity_poly.pdbx_strand_id
1 'polypeptide(L)'
;MASIVWNSICEIFSTLVRPTTRKTRVTFTPSTLKREILREVRLAATPNPFLNFFAEVRIKAMQESQNHPKHLARLAKTAGHMWNDMSEEQKRPYREMALEQKVKKRRRKRRSALFTPQRKLQKDRRKRKQDLLAKEKEKKYGA
;
A
#
# COMPACT_ATOMS: atom_id res chain seq x y z
N MET A 1 -35.87 23.45 19.01
CA MET A 1 -36.11 22.15 19.67
C MET A 1 -35.15 21.05 19.18
N ALA A 2 -35.01 20.80 17.87
CA ALA A 2 -34.15 19.72 17.35
C ALA A 2 -32.63 19.86 17.65
N SER A 3 -32.10 21.09 17.68
CA SER A 3 -30.66 21.34 17.96
C SER A 3 -30.27 21.04 19.42
N ILE A 4 -31.19 21.26 20.36
CA ILE A 4 -30.94 21.04 21.80
C ILE A 4 -30.83 19.54 22.09
N VAL A 5 -31.71 18.75 21.48
CA VAL A 5 -31.67 17.28 21.58
C VAL A 5 -30.38 16.75 20.95
N TRP A 6 -29.99 17.25 19.78
CA TRP A 6 -28.73 16.86 19.14
C TRP A 6 -27.49 17.20 19.97
N ASN A 7 -27.46 18.40 20.57
CA ASN A 7 -26.36 18.81 21.44
C ASN A 7 -26.28 17.96 22.72
N SER A 8 -27.43 17.64 23.33
CA SER A 8 -27.49 16.75 24.49
C SER A 8 -27.04 15.33 24.14
N ILE A 9 -27.43 14.82 22.97
CA ILE A 9 -26.93 13.53 22.46
C ILE A 9 -25.41 13.57 22.24
N CYS A 10 -24.87 14.63 21.64
CA CYS A 10 -23.43 14.80 21.45
C CYS A 10 -22.66 14.87 22.78
N GLU A 11 -23.20 15.53 23.82
CA GLU A 11 -22.59 15.55 25.15
C GLU A 11 -22.61 14.17 25.81
N ILE A 12 -23.72 13.45 25.72
CA ILE A 12 -23.84 12.07 26.21
C ILE A 12 -22.81 11.18 25.51
N PHE A 13 -22.67 11.28 24.18
CA PHE A 13 -21.63 10.54 23.46
C PHE A 13 -20.22 11.00 23.85
N SER A 14 -19.97 12.28 24.09
CA SER A 14 -18.65 12.76 24.50
C SER A 14 -18.24 12.29 25.92
N THR A 15 -19.22 12.05 26.79
CA THR A 15 -19.00 11.58 28.17
C THR A 15 -18.92 10.06 28.27
N LEU A 16 -19.74 9.32 27.50
CA LEU A 16 -19.67 7.86 27.37
C LEU A 16 -18.48 7.40 26.54
N VAL A 17 -18.23 8.06 25.41
CA VAL A 17 -16.99 7.93 24.65
C VAL A 17 -15.99 8.90 25.27
N ARG A 18 -15.59 8.64 26.53
CA ARG A 18 -14.25 9.07 26.95
C ARG A 18 -13.34 8.56 25.84
N PRO A 19 -12.63 9.43 25.08
CA PRO A 19 -11.55 8.96 24.26
C PRO A 19 -10.68 8.27 25.29
N THR A 20 -10.59 6.95 25.22
CA THR A 20 -9.62 6.26 26.04
C THR A 20 -8.30 6.75 25.46
N THR A 21 -7.80 7.85 26.01
CA THR A 21 -6.39 8.19 26.02
C THR A 21 -5.73 7.20 26.97
N ARG A 22 -6.00 5.90 26.78
CA ARG A 22 -4.91 4.96 26.70
C ARG A 22 -4.05 5.54 25.59
N LYS A 23 -3.13 6.42 26.00
CA LYS A 23 -1.79 6.43 25.47
C LYS A 23 -1.46 4.94 25.48
N THR A 24 -1.70 4.27 24.37
CA THR A 24 -0.91 3.12 24.00
C THR A 24 0.47 3.72 23.98
N ARG A 25 1.12 3.72 25.16
CA ARG A 25 2.54 3.86 25.26
C ARG A 25 2.96 2.62 24.50
N VAL A 26 3.11 2.78 23.18
CA VAL A 26 3.81 1.84 22.34
C VAL A 26 5.18 1.89 22.96
N THR A 27 5.38 1.03 23.97
CA THR A 27 6.68 0.88 24.55
C THR A 27 7.52 0.45 23.36
N PHE A 28 8.55 1.23 23.06
CA PHE A 28 9.61 0.83 22.15
C PHE A 28 10.34 -0.34 22.81
N THR A 29 9.65 -1.48 22.88
CA THR A 29 10.22 -2.76 23.25
C THR A 29 10.84 -3.32 21.98
N PRO A 30 11.98 -4.04 22.06
CA PRO A 30 12.61 -4.64 20.87
C PRO A 30 11.64 -5.49 20.03
N SER A 31 10.60 -6.04 20.66
CA SER A 31 9.52 -6.78 20.02
C SER A 31 8.54 -5.92 19.21
N THR A 32 8.24 -4.68 19.60
CA THR A 32 7.38 -3.76 18.83
C THR A 32 8.10 -3.26 17.59
N LEU A 33 9.40 -2.98 17.70
CA LEU A 33 10.24 -2.61 16.55
C LEU A 33 10.31 -3.75 15.53
N LYS A 34 10.57 -5.00 15.96
CA LYS A 34 10.56 -6.17 15.07
C LYS A 34 9.20 -6.37 14.39
N ARG A 35 8.09 -6.19 15.12
CA ARG A 35 6.73 -6.29 14.56
C ARG A 35 6.48 -5.20 13.52
N GLU A 36 6.93 -3.97 13.77
CA GLU A 36 6.74 -2.87 12.83
C GLU A 36 7.57 -3.08 11.56
N ILE A 37 8.84 -3.52 11.68
CA ILE A 37 9.65 -3.90 10.51
C ILE A 37 8.92 -4.96 9.69
N LEU A 38 8.42 -6.03 10.33
CA LEU A 38 7.71 -7.09 9.61
C LEU A 38 6.43 -6.57 8.94
N ARG A 39 5.74 -5.62 9.57
CA ARG A 39 4.55 -4.98 9.01
C ARG A 39 4.91 -4.16 7.77
N GLU A 40 5.92 -3.30 7.87
CA GLU A 40 6.42 -2.49 6.75
C GLU A 40 6.91 -3.36 5.58
N VAL A 41 7.69 -4.40 5.86
CA VAL A 41 8.13 -5.37 4.86
C VAL A 41 6.94 -6.06 4.19
N ARG A 42 5.91 -6.44 4.96
CA ARG A 42 4.69 -7.06 4.42
C ARG A 42 3.84 -6.10 3.58
N LEU A 43 3.82 -4.81 3.93
CA LEU A 43 3.13 -3.77 3.14
C LEU A 43 3.85 -3.52 1.82
N ALA A 44 5.18 -3.48 1.84
CA ALA A 44 6.04 -3.36 0.66
C ALA A 44 6.32 -4.69 -0.05
N ALA A 45 5.69 -5.79 0.37
CA ALA A 45 6.01 -7.12 -0.12
C ALA A 45 5.75 -7.28 -1.62
N THR A 46 6.72 -7.87 -2.29
CA THR A 46 6.74 -8.11 -3.72
C THR A 46 6.73 -9.61 -4.05
N PRO A 47 6.42 -9.98 -5.30
CA PRO A 47 6.55 -11.35 -5.79
C PRO A 47 7.98 -11.89 -5.86
N ASN A 48 9.00 -11.07 -5.56
CA ASN A 48 10.41 -11.45 -5.61
C ASN A 48 10.94 -11.64 -4.17
N PRO A 49 11.41 -12.84 -3.80
CA PRO A 49 11.88 -13.11 -2.44
C PRO A 49 13.08 -12.24 -2.03
N PHE A 50 14.05 -12.01 -2.93
CA PHE A 50 15.21 -11.17 -2.64
C PHE A 50 14.82 -9.72 -2.33
N LEU A 51 13.85 -9.15 -3.07
CA LEU A 51 13.39 -7.79 -2.81
C LEU A 51 12.71 -7.65 -1.45
N ASN A 52 12.06 -8.71 -0.95
CA ASN A 52 11.44 -8.71 0.37
C ASN A 52 12.50 -8.75 1.48
N PHE A 53 13.56 -9.54 1.30
CA PHE A 53 14.73 -9.52 2.17
C PHE A 53 15.44 -8.15 2.14
N PHE A 54 15.66 -7.61 0.94
CA PHE A 54 16.31 -6.31 0.78
C PHE A 54 15.50 -5.18 1.41
N ALA A 55 14.17 -5.24 1.36
CA ALA A 55 13.30 -4.29 2.07
C ALA A 55 13.54 -4.32 3.58
N GLU A 56 13.69 -5.51 4.17
CA GLU A 56 14.00 -5.65 5.60
C GLU A 56 15.37 -5.08 5.94
N VAL A 57 16.40 -5.42 5.17
CA VAL A 57 17.77 -4.88 5.35
C VAL A 57 17.77 -3.36 5.22
N ARG A 58 17.03 -2.83 4.26
CA ARG A 58 16.87 -1.38 4.05
C ARG A 58 16.21 -0.70 5.25
N ILE A 59 15.13 -1.24 5.78
CA ILE A 59 14.44 -0.64 6.93
C ILE A 59 15.35 -0.63 8.16
N LYS A 60 16.10 -1.70 8.40
CA LYS A 60 17.11 -1.75 9.49
C LYS A 60 18.20 -0.71 9.30
N ALA A 61 18.78 -0.61 8.10
CA ALA A 61 19.83 0.36 7.80
C ALA A 61 19.36 1.83 7.85
N MET A 62 18.08 2.09 7.51
CA MET A 62 17.45 3.41 7.60
C MET A 62 17.17 3.86 9.04
N GLN A 63 17.00 2.92 9.97
CA GLN A 63 16.89 3.24 11.40
C GLN A 63 18.23 3.67 11.98
N GLU A 64 19.34 3.22 11.39
CA GLU A 64 20.70 3.47 11.89
C GLU A 64 21.39 4.67 11.24
N SER A 65 20.99 5.11 10.03
CA SER A 65 21.75 6.11 9.27
C SER A 65 20.91 7.00 8.35
N GLN A 66 21.42 8.21 8.07
CA GLN A 66 20.81 9.21 7.19
C GLN A 66 20.63 8.71 5.75
N ASN A 67 19.48 9.03 5.16
CA ASN A 67 19.04 8.62 3.82
C ASN A 67 19.87 9.24 2.68
N HIS A 68 21.07 8.71 2.41
CA HIS A 68 21.89 9.13 1.27
C HIS A 68 21.88 8.11 0.11
N PRO A 69 21.69 8.52 -1.16
CA PRO A 69 21.63 7.60 -2.32
C PRO A 69 22.87 6.70 -2.49
N LYS A 70 24.07 7.22 -2.18
CA LYS A 70 25.32 6.42 -2.22
C LYS A 70 25.31 5.26 -1.20
N HIS A 71 24.61 5.42 -0.08
CA HIS A 71 24.48 4.38 0.94
C HIS A 71 23.61 3.20 0.44
N LEU A 72 22.56 3.52 -0.32
CA LEU A 72 21.68 2.52 -0.93
C LEU A 72 22.38 1.59 -1.91
N ALA A 73 23.27 2.13 -2.76
CA ALA A 73 24.03 1.32 -3.70
C ALA A 73 24.99 0.35 -2.99
N ARG A 74 25.63 0.80 -1.91
CA ARG A 74 26.49 -0.05 -1.06
C ARG A 74 25.66 -1.13 -0.36
N LEU A 75 24.52 -0.74 0.21
CA LEU A 75 23.60 -1.66 0.88
C LEU A 75 23.06 -2.75 -0.06
N ALA A 76 22.78 -2.41 -1.32
CA ALA A 76 22.33 -3.39 -2.30
C ALA A 76 23.41 -4.44 -2.60
N LYS A 77 24.69 -4.03 -2.69
CA LYS A 77 25.80 -4.96 -2.88
C LYS A 77 25.98 -5.88 -1.67
N THR A 78 26.01 -5.33 -0.46
CA THR A 78 26.17 -6.13 0.76
C THR A 78 24.99 -7.08 0.96
N ALA A 79 23.76 -6.62 0.72
CA ALA A 79 22.57 -7.47 0.77
C ALA A 79 22.63 -8.60 -0.27
N GLY A 80 23.19 -8.36 -1.46
CA GLY A 80 23.39 -9.39 -2.47
C GLY A 80 24.31 -10.51 -1.97
N HIS A 81 25.44 -10.16 -1.35
CA HIS A 81 26.34 -11.14 -0.74
C HIS A 81 25.67 -11.89 0.41
N MET A 82 25.04 -11.17 1.35
CA MET A 82 24.32 -11.78 2.48
C MET A 82 23.24 -12.76 2.00
N TRP A 83 22.49 -12.39 0.95
CA TRP A 83 21.47 -13.28 0.39
C TRP A 83 22.08 -14.56 -0.19
N ASN A 84 23.23 -14.48 -0.83
CA ASN A 84 23.89 -15.67 -1.36
C ASN A 84 24.39 -16.58 -0.25
N ASP A 85 24.93 -16.01 0.83
CA ASP A 85 25.46 -16.73 1.99
C ASP A 85 24.35 -17.32 2.88
N MET A 86 23.11 -16.82 2.78
CA MET A 86 21.99 -17.36 3.54
C MET A 86 21.61 -18.78 3.13
N SER A 87 21.33 -19.61 4.13
CA SER A 87 20.76 -20.95 3.97
C SER A 87 19.34 -20.91 3.38
N GLU A 88 18.87 -22.04 2.84
CA GLU A 88 17.52 -22.12 2.28
C GLU A 88 16.44 -21.98 3.36
N GLU A 89 16.71 -22.42 4.58
CA GLU A 89 15.84 -22.25 5.74
C GLU A 89 15.66 -20.77 6.07
N GLN A 90 16.73 -19.98 5.98
CA GLN A 90 16.68 -18.52 6.19
C GLN A 90 15.98 -17.79 5.04
N LYS A 91 16.07 -18.32 3.81
CA LYS A 91 15.38 -17.77 2.62
C LYS A 91 13.89 -18.12 2.59
N ARG A 92 13.49 -19.23 3.21
CA ARG A 92 12.12 -19.75 3.25
C ARG A 92 11.04 -18.70 3.59
N PRO A 93 11.13 -17.89 4.66
CA PRO A 93 10.09 -16.90 4.97
C PRO A 93 9.89 -15.88 3.83
N TYR A 94 10.95 -15.49 3.13
CA TYR A 94 10.86 -14.56 2.01
C TYR A 94 10.27 -15.22 0.76
N ARG A 95 10.55 -16.51 0.53
CA ARG A 95 9.94 -17.31 -0.54
C ARG A 95 8.43 -17.49 -0.32
N GLU A 96 8.00 -17.78 0.91
CA GLU A 96 6.59 -17.88 1.27
C GLU A 96 5.86 -16.55 1.07
N MET A 97 6.45 -15.43 1.52
CA MET A 97 5.92 -14.09 1.31
C MET A 97 5.77 -13.76 -0.19
N ALA A 98 6.78 -14.08 -0.99
CA ALA A 98 6.75 -13.89 -2.44
C ALA A 98 5.66 -14.73 -3.12
N LEU A 99 5.44 -15.96 -2.67
CA LEU A 99 4.38 -16.83 -3.18
C LEU A 99 2.99 -16.26 -2.87
N GLU A 100 2.77 -15.81 -1.64
CA GLU A 100 1.52 -15.16 -1.23
C GLU A 100 1.21 -13.94 -2.12
N GLN A 101 2.23 -13.11 -2.38
CA GLN A 101 2.08 -11.94 -3.26
C GLN A 101 1.82 -12.32 -4.71
N LYS A 102 2.41 -13.41 -5.24
CA LYS A 102 2.07 -13.94 -6.57
C LYS A 102 0.59 -14.34 -6.64
N VAL A 103 0.07 -15.01 -5.62
CA VAL A 103 -1.34 -15.40 -5.53
C VAL A 103 -2.25 -14.17 -5.48
N LYS A 104 -1.93 -13.18 -4.64
CA LYS A 104 -2.67 -11.90 -4.55
C LYS A 104 -2.68 -11.17 -5.88
N LYS A 105 -1.52 -11.06 -6.56
CA LYS A 105 -1.40 -10.43 -7.89
C LYS A 105 -2.26 -11.16 -8.92
N ARG A 106 -2.25 -12.49 -8.95
CA ARG A 106 -3.09 -13.30 -9.85
C ARG A 106 -4.58 -13.07 -9.60
N ARG A 107 -5.01 -13.05 -8.33
CA ARG A 107 -6.41 -12.75 -7.93
C ARG A 107 -6.82 -11.35 -8.37
N ARG A 108 -5.99 -10.33 -8.14
CA ARG A 108 -6.23 -8.95 -8.61
C ARG A 108 -6.38 -8.88 -10.13
N LYS A 109 -5.48 -9.54 -10.88
CA LYS A 109 -5.55 -9.59 -12.35
C LYS A 109 -6.86 -10.22 -12.83
N ARG A 110 -7.26 -11.36 -12.25
CA ARG A 110 -8.54 -12.01 -12.54
C ARG A 110 -9.74 -11.08 -12.28
N ARG A 111 -9.79 -10.45 -11.09
CA ARG A 111 -10.85 -9.50 -10.75
C ARG A 111 -10.90 -8.32 -11.72
N SER A 112 -9.74 -7.75 -12.07
CA SER A 112 -9.68 -6.64 -13.04
C SER A 112 -10.15 -7.04 -14.43
N ALA A 113 -9.86 -8.27 -14.86
CA ALA A 113 -10.28 -8.78 -16.16
C ALA A 113 -11.80 -8.82 -16.31
N LEU A 114 -12.54 -9.13 -15.24
CA LEU A 114 -14.02 -9.11 -15.24
C LEU A 114 -14.60 -7.72 -15.58
N PHE A 115 -13.94 -6.66 -15.12
CA PHE A 115 -14.41 -5.28 -15.34
C PHE A 115 -13.75 -4.59 -16.54
N THR A 116 -12.76 -5.24 -17.18
CA THR A 116 -12.02 -4.65 -18.30
C THR A 116 -12.91 -4.40 -19.52
N PRO A 117 -13.77 -5.36 -19.96
CA PRO A 117 -14.69 -5.11 -21.08
C PRO A 117 -15.65 -3.96 -20.79
N GLN A 118 -16.24 -3.92 -19.60
CA GLN A 118 -17.18 -2.87 -19.21
C GLN A 118 -16.53 -1.47 -19.21
N ARG A 119 -15.29 -1.37 -18.70
CA ARG A 119 -14.53 -0.11 -18.72
C ARG A 119 -14.20 0.34 -20.15
N LYS A 120 -13.85 -0.59 -21.05
CA LYS A 120 -13.61 -0.28 -22.47
C LYS A 120 -14.89 0.25 -23.13
N LEU A 121 -16.00 -0.47 -22.99
CA LEU A 121 -17.31 -0.04 -23.53
C LEU A 121 -17.72 1.34 -23.01
N GLN A 122 -17.55 1.61 -21.72
CA GLN A 122 -17.88 2.91 -21.14
C GLN A 122 -16.99 4.03 -21.70
N LYS A 123 -15.69 3.76 -21.92
CA LYS A 123 -14.76 4.70 -22.55
C LYS A 123 -15.16 4.99 -23.99
N ASP A 124 -15.50 3.96 -24.76
CA ASP A 124 -15.92 4.10 -26.16
C ASP A 124 -17.23 4.89 -26.27
N ARG A 125 -18.20 4.63 -25.38
CA ARG A 125 -19.44 5.41 -25.29
C ARG A 125 -19.19 6.88 -24.98
N ARG A 126 -18.29 7.19 -24.04
CA ARG A 126 -17.92 8.58 -23.71
C ARG A 126 -17.28 9.28 -24.89
N LYS A 127 -16.37 8.61 -25.60
CA LYS A 127 -15.74 9.14 -26.80
C LYS A 127 -16.76 9.45 -27.89
N ARG A 128 -17.64 8.50 -28.23
CA ARG A 128 -18.73 8.71 -29.20
C ARG A 128 -19.62 9.90 -28.84
N LYS A 129 -19.97 10.06 -27.55
CA LYS A 129 -20.77 11.20 -27.09
C LYS A 129 -20.02 12.53 -27.27
N GLN A 130 -18.72 12.57 -27.00
CA GLN A 130 -17.88 13.75 -27.23
C GLN A 130 -17.80 14.10 -28.71
N ASP A 131 -17.59 13.10 -29.57
CA ASP A 131 -17.51 13.30 -31.03
C ASP A 131 -18.84 13.83 -31.59
N LEU A 132 -19.98 13.35 -31.08
CA LEU A 132 -21.30 13.86 -31.44
C LEU A 132 -21.51 15.31 -30.99
N LEU A 133 -21.16 15.63 -29.74
CA LEU A 133 -21.24 17.00 -29.22
C LEU A 133 -20.32 17.97 -29.97
N ALA A 134 -19.14 17.51 -30.40
CA ALA A 134 -18.23 18.31 -31.23
C ALA A 134 -18.85 18.62 -32.60
N LYS A 135 -19.44 17.61 -33.26
CA LYS A 135 -20.16 17.80 -34.53
C LYS A 135 -21.36 18.72 -34.41
N GLU A 136 -22.13 18.64 -33.31
CA GLU A 136 -23.26 19.54 -33.06
C GLU A 136 -22.80 20.99 -32.83
N LYS A 137 -21.68 21.19 -32.12
CA LYS A 137 -21.08 22.51 -31.94
C LYS A 137 -20.57 23.09 -33.25
N GLU A 138 -19.88 22.29 -34.07
CA GLU A 138 -19.44 22.71 -35.42
C GLU A 138 -20.64 23.12 -36.28
N LYS A 139 -21.74 22.36 -36.26
CA LYS A 139 -22.96 22.73 -37.00
C LYS A 139 -23.61 24.02 -36.50
N LYS A 140 -23.53 24.32 -35.20
CA LYS A 140 -24.22 25.45 -34.58
C LYS A 140 -23.42 26.75 -34.61
N TYR A 141 -22.09 26.65 -34.59
CA TYR A 141 -21.19 27.80 -34.43
C TYR A 141 -20.08 27.87 -35.50
N GLY A 142 -20.05 26.96 -36.46
CA GLY A 142 -19.03 26.86 -37.52
C GLY A 142 -19.43 27.50 -38.84
N ALA A 143 -20.07 28.68 -38.78
CA ALA A 143 -20.22 29.59 -39.91
C ALA A 143 -19.47 30.89 -39.57
#